data_AF-A0A933MIZ5-F1
#
_entry.id   AF-A0A933MIZ5-F1
#
_cell.length_a   1.000
_cell.length_b   1.000
_cell.length_c   1.000
_cell.angle_alpha   90.00
_cell.angle_beta   90.00
_cell.angle_gamma   90.00
#
_symmetry.space_group_name_H-M   'P 1'
#
loop_
_entity.id
_entity.type
_entity.pdbx_description
1 polymer ?
#
loop_
_entity_poly.entity_id
_entity_poly.type
_entity_poly.pdbx_seq_one_letter_code
_entity_poly.pdbx_strand_id
1 'polypeptide(L)'
;MYIKWRLKAEGQGSSSKGQGKLASCILYLASVVSAVLAMKTKEIAFTLPVIVVLYEFMFLKGKVIKRVLYLIPFLITMLIIPLSFISMDRPIDELISDVGEATRVQSNISRLDYLFTEMRVVITYIRLLLVPLNQMLDYNYPIYHSLFDFKVFLSFLFLLSIFSIAVYFTCRSSTAHKGLRLTAFGIFWFFITLSVESSLIPIRDVIFEHRVYLPSIGIFFVISSVVFNVARKFNGKGQKAAVLLFAVVVLV
;
A
#
# COMPACT_ATOMS: atom_id res chain seq x y z
N MET A 1 -14.81 -3.06 6.52
CA MET A 1 -15.73 -3.72 7.48
C MET A 1 -15.08 -3.92 8.85
N TYR A 2 -13.86 -4.48 8.92
CA TYR A 2 -13.07 -4.61 10.15
C TYR A 2 -12.99 -3.34 11.01
N ILE A 3 -12.63 -2.20 10.44
CA ILE A 3 -12.50 -0.93 11.17
C ILE A 3 -13.82 -0.53 11.86
N LYS A 4 -14.97 -0.71 11.18
CA LYS A 4 -16.29 -0.42 11.76
C LYS A 4 -16.60 -1.34 12.94
N TRP A 5 -16.25 -2.62 12.84
CA TRP A 5 -16.36 -3.57 13.96
C TRP A 5 -15.47 -3.14 15.13
N ARG A 6 -14.21 -2.78 14.84
CA ARG A 6 -13.22 -2.44 15.87
C ARG A 6 -13.59 -1.18 16.65
N LEU A 7 -14.12 -0.15 15.97
CA LEU A 7 -14.64 1.06 16.62
C LEU A 7 -15.85 0.75 17.51
N LYS A 8 -16.75 -0.15 17.08
CA LYS A 8 -17.86 -0.62 17.93
C LYS A 8 -17.37 -1.40 19.14
N ALA A 9 -16.31 -2.21 18.99
CA ALA A 9 -15.72 -2.97 20.09
C ALA A 9 -15.05 -2.07 21.14
N GLU A 10 -14.52 -0.89 20.75
CA GLU A 10 -14.02 0.12 21.69
C GLU A 10 -15.17 0.87 22.40
N GLY A 11 -16.23 1.21 21.67
CA GLY A 11 -17.39 1.92 22.22
C GLY A 11 -18.32 1.10 23.12
N GLN A 12 -18.24 -0.24 23.07
CA GLN A 12 -19.10 -1.14 23.85
C GLN A 12 -18.76 -1.24 25.36
N GLY A 13 -17.84 -0.42 25.87
CA GLY A 13 -17.58 -0.27 27.30
C GLY A 13 -18.75 0.31 28.11
N SER A 14 -19.81 0.81 27.47
CA SER A 14 -21.02 1.27 28.16
C SER A 14 -22.27 1.13 27.26
N SER A 15 -23.20 0.25 27.64
CA SER A 15 -24.65 0.36 27.33
C SER A 15 -25.24 -0.04 25.95
N SER A 16 -24.91 -1.19 25.35
CA SER A 16 -25.77 -1.77 24.27
C SER A 16 -25.98 -3.28 24.40
N LYS A 17 -27.16 -3.67 24.89
CA LYS A 17 -27.66 -5.06 25.05
C LYS A 17 -27.95 -5.73 23.69
N GLY A 18 -27.61 -7.02 23.59
CA GLY A 18 -28.17 -7.99 22.61
C GLY A 18 -27.87 -7.77 21.12
N GLN A 19 -28.61 -6.88 20.46
CA GLN A 19 -28.64 -6.76 18.99
C GLN A 19 -27.36 -6.15 18.39
N GLY A 20 -26.66 -5.29 19.14
CA GLY A 20 -25.41 -4.68 18.70
C GLY A 20 -24.24 -5.66 18.56
N LYS A 21 -24.27 -6.79 19.29
CA LYS A 21 -23.20 -7.80 19.27
C LYS A 21 -23.26 -8.66 18.02
N LEU A 22 -24.45 -9.10 17.59
CA LEU A 22 -24.62 -9.92 16.39
C LEU A 22 -24.18 -9.15 15.14
N ALA A 23 -24.65 -7.91 14.96
CA ALA A 23 -24.26 -7.05 13.84
C ALA A 23 -22.74 -6.78 13.82
N SER A 24 -22.11 -6.67 15.00
CA SER A 24 -20.66 -6.51 15.10
C SER A 24 -19.94 -7.80 14.66
N CYS A 25 -20.39 -8.97 15.12
CA CYS A 25 -19.82 -10.25 14.73
C CYS A 25 -19.92 -10.48 13.20
N ILE A 26 -21.07 -10.15 12.61
CA ILE A 26 -21.28 -10.23 11.15
C ILE A 26 -20.28 -9.35 10.40
N LEU A 27 -20.04 -8.11 10.85
CA LEU A 27 -19.06 -7.22 10.20
C LEU A 27 -17.63 -7.76 10.26
N TYR A 28 -17.26 -8.43 11.35
CA TYR A 28 -15.95 -9.06 11.47
C TYR A 28 -15.82 -10.27 10.55
N LEU A 29 -16.78 -11.20 10.61
CA LEU A 29 -16.79 -12.38 9.74
C LEU A 29 -16.80 -12.00 8.26
N ALA A 30 -17.67 -11.06 7.87
CA ALA A 30 -17.73 -10.55 6.51
C ALA A 30 -16.38 -9.99 6.06
N SER A 31 -15.64 -9.29 6.94
CA SER A 31 -14.32 -8.76 6.58
C SER A 31 -13.27 -9.84 6.34
N VAL A 32 -13.29 -10.92 7.11
CA VAL A 32 -12.37 -12.06 6.93
C VAL A 32 -12.74 -12.83 5.66
N VAL A 33 -14.02 -13.11 5.45
CA VAL A 33 -14.50 -13.79 4.23
C VAL A 33 -14.15 -12.98 2.99
N SER A 34 -14.37 -11.67 2.99
CA SER A 34 -13.95 -10.80 1.88
C SER A 34 -12.44 -10.83 1.66
N ALA A 35 -11.61 -10.91 2.71
CA ALA A 35 -10.16 -11.04 2.56
C ALA A 35 -9.79 -12.37 1.90
N VAL A 36 -10.41 -13.49 2.29
CA VAL A 36 -10.21 -14.80 1.67
C VAL A 36 -10.58 -14.77 0.18
N LEU A 37 -11.74 -14.22 -0.16
CA LEU A 37 -12.18 -14.08 -1.55
C LEU A 37 -11.21 -13.22 -2.37
N ALA A 38 -10.72 -12.12 -1.81
CA ALA A 38 -9.74 -11.26 -2.46
C ALA A 38 -8.43 -12.02 -2.76
N MET A 39 -7.91 -12.78 -1.79
CA MET A 39 -6.70 -13.61 -1.96
C MET A 39 -6.86 -14.69 -3.04
N LYS A 40 -8.08 -15.23 -3.22
CA LYS A 40 -8.39 -16.17 -4.29
C LYS A 40 -8.62 -15.52 -5.65
N THR A 41 -8.70 -14.18 -5.72
CA THR A 41 -8.98 -13.44 -6.96
C THR A 41 -7.73 -12.81 -7.54
N LYS A 42 -6.89 -12.15 -6.73
CA LYS A 42 -5.67 -11.47 -7.19
C LYS A 42 -4.55 -11.51 -6.14
N GLU A 43 -3.31 -11.64 -6.61
CA GLU A 43 -2.11 -11.66 -5.77
C GLU A 43 -1.87 -10.34 -5.01
N ILE A 44 -2.24 -9.20 -5.60
CA ILE A 44 -2.14 -7.88 -4.94
C ILE A 44 -2.91 -7.83 -3.60
N ALA A 45 -3.90 -8.71 -3.40
CA ALA A 45 -4.62 -8.84 -2.13
C ALA A 45 -3.70 -9.25 -0.97
N PHE A 46 -2.50 -9.80 -1.23
CA PHE A 46 -1.48 -10.07 -0.22
C PHE A 46 -1.14 -8.85 0.63
N THR A 47 -1.29 -7.64 0.08
CA THR A 47 -1.03 -6.37 0.77
C THR A 47 -2.08 -6.05 1.86
N LEU A 48 -3.29 -6.61 1.75
CA LEU A 48 -4.44 -6.24 2.58
C LEU A 48 -4.19 -6.50 4.08
N PRO A 49 -3.74 -7.70 4.53
CA PRO A 49 -3.47 -7.93 5.95
C PRO A 49 -2.39 -6.98 6.50
N VAL A 50 -1.36 -6.67 5.71
CA VAL A 50 -0.29 -5.73 6.11
C VAL A 50 -0.86 -4.33 6.35
N ILE A 51 -1.72 -3.87 5.44
CA ILE A 51 -2.39 -2.58 5.57
C ILE A 51 -3.33 -2.53 6.78
N VAL A 52 -4.06 -3.62 7.07
CA VAL A 52 -4.94 -3.70 8.26
C VAL A 52 -4.12 -3.63 9.55
N VAL A 53 -2.99 -4.35 9.61
CA VAL A 53 -2.04 -4.28 10.73
C VAL A 53 -1.54 -2.84 10.89
N LEU A 54 -1.06 -2.23 9.81
CA LEU A 54 -0.58 -0.85 9.81
C LEU A 54 -1.64 0.11 10.35
N TYR A 55 -2.88 0.02 9.86
CA TYR A 55 -3.98 0.86 10.31
C TYR A 55 -4.27 0.67 11.81
N GLU A 56 -4.31 -0.58 12.29
CA GLU A 56 -4.55 -0.90 13.70
C GLU A 56 -3.46 -0.30 14.62
N PHE A 57 -2.19 -0.31 14.20
CA PHE A 57 -1.07 0.25 14.99
C PHE A 57 -0.95 1.76 14.92
N MET A 58 -1.33 2.37 13.81
CA MET A 58 -1.26 3.82 13.67
C MET A 58 -2.46 4.50 14.34
N PHE A 59 -3.69 4.06 14.07
CA PHE A 59 -4.88 4.85 14.41
C PHE A 59 -5.61 4.38 15.66
N LEU A 60 -5.52 3.09 16.00
CA LEU A 60 -6.33 2.51 17.07
C LEU A 60 -5.55 2.32 18.36
N LYS A 61 -6.27 2.33 19.48
CA LYS A 61 -5.68 2.25 20.83
C LYS A 61 -6.12 0.95 21.50
N GLY A 62 -5.33 0.49 22.47
CA GLY A 62 -5.66 -0.70 23.25
C GLY A 62 -4.44 -1.55 23.57
N LYS A 63 -4.65 -2.60 24.38
CA LYS A 63 -3.60 -3.55 24.76
C LYS A 63 -3.10 -4.30 23.52
N VAL A 64 -1.79 -4.34 23.31
CA VAL A 64 -1.14 -4.96 22.13
C VAL A 64 -1.61 -6.40 21.92
N ILE A 65 -1.72 -7.19 22.98
CA ILE A 65 -2.15 -8.60 22.93
C ILE A 65 -3.53 -8.74 22.27
N LYS A 66 -4.51 -7.91 22.66
CA LYS A 66 -5.86 -7.95 22.08
C LYS A 66 -5.85 -7.56 20.61
N ARG A 67 -5.01 -6.60 20.25
CA ARG A 67 -4.87 -6.11 18.87
C ARG A 67 -4.29 -7.19 17.96
N VAL A 68 -3.23 -7.87 18.41
CA VAL A 68 -2.65 -9.01 17.70
C VAL A 68 -3.68 -10.13 17.53
N LEU A 69 -4.42 -10.48 18.59
CA LEU A 69 -5.45 -11.51 18.54
C LEU A 69 -6.53 -11.23 17.47
N TYR A 70 -6.94 -9.96 17.31
CA TYR A 70 -7.91 -9.55 16.28
C TYR A 70 -7.34 -9.54 14.86
N LEU A 71 -6.02 -9.56 14.72
CA LEU A 71 -5.34 -9.55 13.41
C LEU A 71 -4.95 -10.96 12.95
N ILE A 72 -4.86 -11.93 13.85
CA ILE A 72 -4.47 -13.33 13.53
C ILE A 72 -5.26 -13.88 12.33
N PRO A 73 -6.60 -13.81 12.27
CA PRO A 73 -7.34 -14.36 11.14
C PRO A 73 -6.96 -13.72 9.80
N PHE A 74 -6.66 -12.42 9.78
CA PHE A 74 -6.19 -11.73 8.57
C PHE A 74 -4.77 -12.17 8.19
N LEU A 75 -3.86 -12.29 9.16
CA LEU A 75 -2.50 -12.75 8.91
C LEU A 75 -2.48 -14.18 8.35
N ILE A 76 -3.35 -15.06 8.85
CA ILE A 76 -3.51 -16.42 8.33
C ILE A 76 -3.95 -16.42 6.86
N THR A 77 -4.78 -15.45 6.42
CA THR A 77 -5.17 -15.37 5.00
C THR A 77 -3.99 -15.16 4.04
N MET A 78 -2.85 -14.62 4.52
CA MET A 78 -1.65 -14.48 3.69
C MET A 78 -1.08 -15.83 3.23
N LEU A 79 -1.30 -16.89 4.01
CA LEU A 79 -0.84 -18.24 3.65
C LEU A 79 -1.61 -18.85 2.47
N ILE A 80 -2.78 -18.30 2.12
CA ILE A 80 -3.61 -18.81 1.02
C ILE A 80 -2.86 -18.75 -0.31
N ILE A 81 -2.12 -17.67 -0.56
CA ILE A 81 -1.40 -17.48 -1.83
C ILE A 81 -0.26 -18.50 -1.97
N PRO A 82 0.72 -18.60 -1.04
CA PRO A 82 1.77 -19.62 -1.09
C PRO A 82 1.24 -21.05 -1.15
N LEU A 83 0.21 -21.37 -0.35
CA LEU A 83 -0.39 -22.72 -0.35
C LEU A 83 -1.08 -23.04 -1.67
N SER A 84 -1.67 -22.05 -2.35
CA SER A 84 -2.31 -22.28 -3.65
C SER A 84 -1.28 -22.62 -4.74
N PHE A 85 -0.05 -22.12 -4.63
CA PHE A 85 1.05 -22.51 -5.53
C PHE A 85 1.59 -23.92 -5.23
N ILE A 86 1.66 -24.31 -3.96
CA ILE A 86 2.15 -25.64 -3.55
C ILE A 86 1.15 -26.75 -3.90
N SER A 87 -0.16 -26.46 -3.83
CA SER A 87 -1.24 -27.45 -4.04
C SER A 87 -1.44 -27.85 -5.51
N MET A 88 -0.60 -27.38 -6.44
CA MET A 88 -0.69 -27.70 -7.86
C MET A 88 0.04 -29.00 -8.26
N ASP A 89 0.37 -29.88 -7.29
CA ASP A 89 1.02 -31.19 -7.50
C ASP A 89 2.25 -31.14 -8.42
N ARG A 90 3.03 -30.06 -8.35
CA ARG A 90 4.30 -29.93 -9.05
C ARG A 90 5.45 -30.07 -8.05
N PRO A 91 6.52 -30.83 -8.39
CA PRO A 91 7.73 -30.85 -7.58
C PRO A 91 8.21 -29.41 -7.32
N ILE A 92 8.64 -29.12 -6.09
CA ILE A 92 9.14 -27.79 -5.71
C ILE A 92 10.29 -27.35 -6.63
N ASP A 93 11.06 -28.32 -7.12
CA ASP A 93 12.17 -28.11 -8.04
C ASP A 93 11.70 -27.67 -9.44
N GLU A 94 10.60 -28.26 -9.92
CA GLU A 94 9.91 -27.86 -11.16
C GLU A 94 9.19 -26.53 -11.03
N LEU A 95 8.66 -26.19 -9.84
CA LEU A 95 8.05 -24.89 -9.57
C LEU A 95 9.10 -23.77 -9.51
N ILE A 96 10.28 -24.02 -8.96
CA ILE A 96 11.37 -23.03 -8.95
C ILE A 96 11.97 -22.88 -10.35
N SER A 97 12.06 -23.98 -11.11
CA SER A 97 12.52 -23.93 -12.50
C SER A 97 11.49 -23.33 -13.45
N ASP A 98 10.18 -23.58 -13.30
CA ASP A 98 9.12 -22.97 -14.11
C ASP A 98 8.79 -21.55 -13.64
N VAL A 99 8.83 -21.22 -12.35
CA VAL A 99 8.78 -19.81 -11.95
C VAL A 99 10.03 -19.11 -12.46
N GLY A 100 11.18 -19.81 -12.54
CA GLY A 100 12.35 -19.34 -13.25
C GLY A 100 12.13 -19.19 -14.76
N GLU A 101 11.59 -20.20 -15.44
CA GLU A 101 11.44 -20.28 -16.88
C GLU A 101 10.20 -19.54 -17.37
N ALA A 102 8.99 -19.83 -16.91
CA ALA A 102 7.76 -19.09 -17.24
C ALA A 102 7.83 -17.57 -16.94
N THR A 103 8.72 -17.10 -16.07
CA THR A 103 9.00 -15.67 -15.88
C THR A 103 10.23 -15.16 -16.64
N ARG A 104 11.22 -16.01 -16.93
CA ARG A 104 12.35 -15.71 -17.86
C ARG A 104 12.03 -15.94 -19.32
N VAL A 105 10.89 -16.55 -19.65
CA VAL A 105 10.51 -16.99 -21.01
C VAL A 105 10.59 -15.83 -21.99
N GLN A 106 10.67 -14.60 -21.48
CA GLN A 106 10.77 -13.43 -22.29
C GLN A 106 11.79 -12.34 -21.84
N SER A 107 12.41 -12.34 -20.65
CA SER A 107 13.39 -11.29 -20.27
C SER A 107 14.78 -11.82 -19.86
N ASN A 108 15.84 -11.30 -20.50
CA ASN A 108 17.25 -11.57 -20.14
C ASN A 108 17.71 -10.73 -18.93
N ILE A 109 16.79 -10.19 -18.13
CA ILE A 109 17.10 -9.20 -17.10
C ILE A 109 17.42 -9.91 -15.78
N SER A 110 18.57 -9.58 -15.18
CA SER A 110 18.91 -10.07 -13.84
C SER A 110 17.95 -9.51 -12.78
N ARG A 111 17.67 -10.27 -11.71
CA ARG A 111 16.80 -9.80 -10.60
C ARG A 111 17.33 -8.52 -9.95
N LEU A 112 18.65 -8.37 -9.88
CA LEU A 112 19.29 -7.16 -9.33
C LEU A 112 19.13 -5.97 -10.29
N ASP A 113 19.29 -6.20 -11.59
CA ASP A 113 19.11 -5.16 -12.61
C ASP A 113 17.65 -4.68 -12.64
N TYR A 114 16.71 -5.63 -12.48
CA TYR A 114 15.29 -5.32 -12.32
C TYR A 114 15.07 -4.44 -11.09
N LEU A 115 15.62 -4.81 -9.92
CA LEU A 115 15.51 -4.00 -8.70
C LEU A 115 16.09 -2.59 -8.85
N PHE A 116 17.26 -2.45 -9.47
CA PHE A 116 17.88 -1.14 -9.72
C PHE A 116 17.03 -0.29 -10.66
N THR A 117 16.47 -0.92 -11.70
CA THR A 117 15.57 -0.25 -12.64
C THR A 117 14.27 0.17 -11.95
N GLU A 118 13.71 -0.69 -11.10
CA GLU A 118 12.49 -0.44 -10.34
C GLU A 118 12.62 0.80 -9.43
N MET A 119 13.77 1.03 -8.79
CA MET A 119 13.99 2.25 -8.01
C MET A 119 13.73 3.53 -8.84
N ARG A 120 14.11 3.53 -10.12
CA ARG A 120 13.82 4.63 -11.04
C ARG A 120 12.36 4.62 -11.50
N VAL A 121 11.80 3.45 -11.74
CA VAL A 121 10.39 3.29 -12.16
C VAL A 121 9.45 3.84 -11.08
N VAL A 122 9.70 3.59 -9.80
CA VAL A 122 8.91 4.16 -8.70
C VAL A 122 8.92 5.70 -8.72
N ILE A 123 10.04 6.33 -9.08
CA ILE A 123 10.07 7.80 -9.26
C ILE A 123 9.25 8.23 -10.48
N THR A 124 9.35 7.48 -11.57
CA THR A 124 8.52 7.72 -12.77
C THR A 124 7.04 7.62 -12.44
N TYR A 125 6.64 6.65 -11.62
CA TYR A 125 5.29 6.53 -11.09
C TYR A 125 4.85 7.71 -10.23
N ILE A 126 5.70 8.15 -9.27
CA ILE A 126 5.40 9.34 -8.46
C ILE A 126 5.23 10.56 -9.36
N ARG A 127 6.10 10.72 -10.37
CA ARG A 127 5.99 11.81 -11.36
C ARG A 127 4.67 11.72 -12.11
N LEU A 128 4.31 10.55 -12.66
CA LEU A 128 3.07 10.37 -13.44
C LEU A 128 1.82 10.64 -12.60
N LEU A 129 1.83 10.31 -11.31
CA LEU A 129 0.71 10.56 -10.40
C LEU A 129 0.55 12.04 -10.01
N LEU A 130 1.65 12.79 -9.94
CA LEU A 130 1.62 14.22 -9.62
C LEU A 130 1.46 15.10 -10.87
N VAL A 131 2.04 14.66 -11.98
CA VAL A 131 2.12 15.34 -13.26
C VAL A 131 1.99 14.29 -14.38
N PRO A 132 0.76 14.02 -14.87
CA PRO A 132 0.47 12.97 -15.85
C PRO A 132 0.88 13.39 -17.27
N LEU A 133 2.17 13.66 -17.48
CA LEU A 133 2.74 13.98 -18.78
C LEU A 133 3.38 12.75 -19.42
N ASN A 134 3.18 12.59 -20.74
CA ASN A 134 3.75 11.53 -21.57
C ASN A 134 3.35 10.11 -21.11
N GLN A 135 2.07 9.90 -20.86
CA GLN A 135 1.52 8.56 -20.63
C GLN A 135 1.57 7.73 -21.92
N MET A 136 2.06 6.51 -21.81
CA MET A 136 2.25 5.59 -22.94
C MET A 136 1.86 4.18 -22.49
N LEU A 137 1.26 3.39 -23.37
CA LEU A 137 0.93 2.00 -23.05
C LEU A 137 2.20 1.13 -22.94
N ASP A 138 3.16 1.41 -23.82
CA ASP A 138 4.44 0.71 -23.92
C ASP A 138 5.57 1.74 -23.78
N TYR A 139 6.44 1.50 -22.82
CA TYR A 139 7.54 2.40 -22.50
C TYR A 139 8.86 1.72 -22.86
N ASN A 140 9.65 2.37 -23.69
CA ASN A 140 11.05 2.01 -23.86
C ASN A 140 11.88 2.52 -22.67
N TYR A 141 11.82 1.78 -21.56
CA TYR A 141 12.48 2.15 -20.31
C TYR A 141 13.91 1.59 -20.24
N PRO A 142 14.94 2.42 -19.92
CA PRO A 142 16.31 1.94 -19.85
C PRO A 142 16.52 1.01 -18.65
N ILE A 143 17.21 -0.11 -18.89
CA ILE A 143 17.58 -1.08 -17.86
C ILE A 143 18.91 -0.64 -17.23
N TYR A 144 18.97 -0.71 -15.90
CA TYR A 144 20.15 -0.32 -15.12
C TYR A 144 20.80 -1.54 -14.47
N HIS A 145 22.13 -1.63 -14.56
CA HIS A 145 22.91 -2.76 -14.05
C HIS A 145 23.69 -2.47 -12.77
N SER A 146 23.62 -1.24 -12.26
CA SER A 146 24.37 -0.83 -11.07
C SER A 146 23.59 0.16 -10.22
N LEU A 147 23.65 -0.03 -8.91
CA LEU A 147 23.13 0.92 -7.93
C LEU A 147 23.89 2.25 -7.94
N PHE A 148 25.17 2.22 -8.33
CA PHE A 148 26.04 3.40 -8.39
C PHE A 148 25.92 4.20 -9.69
N ASP A 149 25.04 3.80 -10.61
CA ASP A 149 24.61 4.72 -11.66
C ASP A 149 24.00 5.95 -10.98
N PHE A 150 24.49 7.14 -11.36
CA PHE A 150 24.07 8.40 -10.76
C PHE A 150 22.54 8.55 -10.69
N LYS A 151 21.82 8.09 -11.73
CA LYS A 151 20.36 8.19 -11.78
C LYS A 151 19.70 7.22 -10.80
N VAL A 152 20.19 5.99 -10.68
CA VAL A 152 19.65 4.97 -9.76
C VAL A 152 19.94 5.37 -8.32
N PHE A 153 21.17 5.78 -8.02
CA PHE A 153 21.59 6.21 -6.70
C PHE A 153 20.77 7.40 -6.19
N LEU A 154 20.58 8.42 -7.03
CA LEU A 154 19.73 9.56 -6.68
C LEU A 154 18.28 9.13 -6.46
N SER A 155 17.80 8.15 -7.23
CA SER A 155 16.45 7.62 -7.06
C SER A 155 16.29 6.90 -5.72
N PHE A 156 17.27 6.07 -5.37
CA PHE A 156 17.35 5.41 -4.08
C PHE A 156 17.34 6.40 -2.91
N LEU A 157 18.20 7.43 -2.95
CA LEU A 157 18.25 8.45 -1.91
C LEU A 157 16.92 9.21 -1.77
N PHE A 158 16.27 9.53 -2.89
CA PHE A 158 14.97 10.18 -2.88
C PHE A 158 13.89 9.30 -2.23
N LEU A 159 13.77 8.04 -2.65
CA LEU A 159 12.80 7.11 -2.06
C LEU A 159 13.09 6.84 -0.58
N LEU A 160 14.37 6.69 -0.22
CA LEU A 160 14.80 6.54 1.17
C LEU A 160 14.38 7.75 1.99
N SER A 161 14.55 8.97 1.48
CA SER A 161 14.13 10.20 2.17
C SER A 161 12.63 10.24 2.42
N ILE A 162 11.80 9.86 1.43
CA ILE A 162 10.34 9.79 1.58
C ILE A 162 9.97 8.76 2.66
N PHE A 163 10.59 7.59 2.63
CA PHE A 163 10.34 6.55 3.62
C PHE A 163 10.77 6.99 5.03
N SER A 164 11.94 7.60 5.17
CA SER A 164 12.42 8.15 6.44
C SER A 164 11.49 9.24 6.98
N ILE A 165 10.91 10.09 6.12
CA ILE A 165 9.91 11.08 6.52
C ILE A 165 8.66 10.39 7.10
N ALA A 166 8.19 9.29 6.50
CA ALA A 166 7.04 8.55 7.01
C ALA A 166 7.29 7.95 8.40
N VAL A 167 8.48 7.37 8.60
CA VAL A 167 8.91 6.84 9.91
C VAL A 167 8.99 7.97 10.93
N TYR A 168 9.66 9.08 10.58
CA TYR A 168 9.77 10.25 11.44
C TYR A 168 8.40 10.82 11.84
N PHE A 169 7.48 10.96 10.88
CA PHE A 169 6.11 11.42 11.15
C PHE A 169 5.33 10.46 12.03
N THR A 170 5.56 9.15 11.91
CA THR A 170 4.94 8.15 12.79
C THR A 170 5.44 8.29 14.22
N CYS A 171 6.75 8.43 14.42
CA CYS A 171 7.36 8.64 15.75
C CYS A 171 6.98 9.98 16.37
N ARG A 172 6.89 11.05 15.56
CA ARG A 172 6.56 12.40 16.01
C ARG A 172 5.06 12.64 16.18
N SER A 173 4.21 11.79 15.61
CA SER A 173 2.75 11.90 15.70
C SER A 173 2.24 11.60 17.12
N SER A 174 2.42 12.56 18.02
CA SER A 174 1.62 12.64 19.23
C SER A 174 0.16 12.95 18.87
N THR A 175 -0.77 12.63 19.79
CA THR A 175 -2.24 12.73 19.63
C THR A 175 -2.72 14.09 19.11
N ALA A 176 -1.91 15.15 19.24
CA ALA A 176 -2.18 16.51 18.78
C ALA A 176 -2.16 16.71 17.24
N HIS A 177 -1.40 15.91 16.47
CA HIS A 177 -1.24 16.13 15.02
C HIS A 177 -1.74 14.96 14.18
N LYS A 178 -3.08 14.85 14.04
CA LYS A 178 -3.74 13.80 13.24
C LYS A 178 -3.31 13.78 11.76
N GLY A 179 -2.94 14.94 11.19
CA GLY A 179 -2.50 15.05 9.80
C GLY A 179 -1.14 14.39 9.52
N LEU A 180 -0.17 14.46 10.44
CA LEU A 180 1.14 13.82 10.23
C LEU A 180 0.99 12.30 10.13
N ARG A 181 0.11 11.73 10.95
CA ARG A 181 -0.20 10.30 10.94
C ARG A 181 -0.83 9.83 9.63
N LEU A 182 -1.77 10.62 9.10
CA LEU A 182 -2.41 10.31 7.82
C LEU A 182 -1.40 10.38 6.67
N THR A 183 -0.48 11.34 6.72
CA THR A 183 0.62 11.47 5.75
C THR A 183 1.53 10.24 5.78
N ALA A 184 1.99 9.84 6.96
CA ALA A 184 2.81 8.63 7.11
C ALA A 184 2.08 7.37 6.64
N PHE A 185 0.78 7.25 6.96
CA PHE A 185 -0.05 6.12 6.50
C PHE A 185 -0.14 6.07 4.99
N GLY A 186 -0.33 7.22 4.32
CA GLY A 186 -0.36 7.31 2.86
C GLY A 186 0.96 6.90 2.20
N ILE A 187 2.09 7.31 2.77
CA ILE A 187 3.41 6.90 2.27
C ILE A 187 3.62 5.39 2.44
N PHE A 188 3.32 4.83 3.62
CA PHE A 188 3.43 3.38 3.83
C PHE A 188 2.46 2.61 2.94
N TRP A 189 1.24 3.10 2.75
CA TRP A 189 0.29 2.52 1.81
C TRP A 189 0.89 2.40 0.41
N PHE A 190 1.47 3.50 -0.10
CA PHE A 190 2.09 3.52 -1.42
C PHE A 190 3.18 2.45 -1.54
N PHE A 191 4.14 2.41 -0.62
CA PHE A 191 5.23 1.43 -0.69
C PHE A 191 4.76 -0.03 -0.47
N ILE A 192 3.86 -0.29 0.47
CA ILE A 192 3.36 -1.64 0.76
C ILE A 192 2.54 -2.19 -0.41
N THR A 193 1.69 -1.36 -1.01
CA THR A 193 0.85 -1.82 -2.13
C THR A 193 1.64 -1.98 -3.41
N LEU A 194 2.66 -1.15 -3.62
CA LEU A 194 3.55 -1.23 -4.78
C LEU A 194 4.55 -2.39 -4.67
N SER A 195 4.94 -2.80 -3.45
CA SER A 195 5.96 -3.84 -3.26
C SER A 195 5.55 -5.20 -3.83
N VAL A 196 4.25 -5.54 -3.83
CA VAL A 196 3.81 -6.83 -4.41
C VAL A 196 3.88 -6.79 -5.94
N GLU A 197 3.52 -5.67 -6.56
CA GLU A 197 3.52 -5.48 -8.02
C GLU A 197 4.94 -5.26 -8.60
N SER A 198 5.93 -4.87 -7.78
CA SER A 198 7.23 -4.38 -8.26
C SER A 198 8.44 -5.17 -7.77
N SER A 199 8.28 -6.19 -6.91
CA SER A 199 9.43 -6.71 -6.15
C SER A 199 9.82 -8.17 -6.33
N LEU A 200 9.09 -9.01 -7.06
CA LEU A 200 9.37 -10.46 -6.97
C LEU A 200 9.51 -11.22 -8.30
N ILE A 201 9.03 -10.67 -9.42
CA ILE A 201 9.06 -11.38 -10.70
C ILE A 201 9.55 -10.42 -11.79
N PRO A 202 10.76 -10.63 -12.36
CA PRO A 202 11.21 -9.89 -13.54
C PRO A 202 10.25 -10.16 -14.69
N ILE A 203 9.55 -9.11 -15.13
CA ILE A 203 8.69 -9.14 -16.31
C ILE A 203 9.40 -8.33 -17.39
N ARG A 204 9.18 -8.66 -18.69
CA ARG A 204 9.73 -7.91 -19.84
C ARG A 204 9.55 -6.40 -19.68
N ASP A 205 8.34 -6.04 -19.30
CA ASP A 205 7.91 -4.66 -19.18
C ASP A 205 8.11 -4.22 -17.74
N VAL A 206 9.19 -3.47 -17.54
CA VAL A 206 9.63 -3.00 -16.22
C VAL A 206 8.73 -1.89 -15.69
N ILE A 207 7.92 -1.25 -16.55
CA ILE A 207 7.01 -0.18 -16.17
C ILE A 207 5.62 -0.42 -16.77
N PHE A 208 4.59 -0.29 -15.94
CA PHE A 208 3.20 -0.32 -16.34
C PHE A 208 2.35 0.58 -15.45
N GLU A 209 1.59 1.48 -16.05
CA GLU A 209 0.78 2.46 -15.32
C GLU A 209 -0.34 1.81 -14.50
N HIS A 210 -0.87 0.66 -14.89
CA HIS A 210 -1.94 0.00 -14.14
C HIS A 210 -1.48 -0.50 -12.76
N ARG A 211 -0.17 -0.71 -12.55
CA ARG A 211 0.39 -1.15 -11.26
C ARG A 211 0.23 -0.08 -10.17
N VAL A 212 0.11 1.19 -10.55
CA VAL A 212 -0.01 2.30 -9.59
C VAL A 212 -1.44 2.66 -9.20
N TYR A 213 -2.46 1.97 -9.70
CA TYR A 213 -3.85 2.28 -9.35
C TYR A 213 -4.13 2.11 -7.85
N LEU A 214 -3.73 0.98 -7.25
CA LEU A 214 -3.89 0.78 -5.81
C LEU A 214 -2.92 1.64 -4.97
N PRO A 215 -1.63 1.77 -5.34
CA PRO A 215 -0.70 2.70 -4.68
C PRO A 215 -1.12 4.16 -4.69
N SER A 216 -1.80 4.64 -5.74
CA SER A 216 -2.21 6.05 -5.89
C SER A 216 -3.05 6.56 -4.71
N ILE A 217 -3.85 5.68 -4.09
CA ILE A 217 -4.65 5.98 -2.90
C ILE A 217 -3.77 6.51 -1.76
N GLY A 218 -2.55 5.97 -1.61
CA GLY A 218 -1.59 6.44 -0.62
C GLY A 218 -1.16 7.89 -0.86
N ILE A 219 -0.93 8.27 -2.11
CA ILE A 219 -0.59 9.65 -2.49
C ILE A 219 -1.77 10.58 -2.25
N PHE A 220 -3.01 10.16 -2.55
CA PHE A 220 -4.19 10.98 -2.25
C PHE A 220 -4.36 11.24 -0.75
N PHE A 221 -4.02 10.29 0.13
CA PHE A 221 -3.99 10.55 1.58
C PHE A 221 -2.93 11.60 1.96
N VAL A 222 -1.75 11.55 1.35
CA VAL A 222 -0.68 12.55 1.57
C VAL A 222 -1.14 13.93 1.12
N ILE A 223 -1.62 14.07 -0.12
CA ILE A 223 -2.05 15.36 -0.68
C ILE A 223 -3.21 15.91 0.15
N SER A 224 -4.23 15.09 0.46
CA SER A 224 -5.38 15.52 1.27
C SER A 224 -4.94 16.05 2.64
N SER A 225 -4.01 15.36 3.29
CA SER A 225 -3.47 15.80 4.58
C SER A 225 -2.71 17.13 4.47
N VAL A 226 -1.85 17.28 3.46
CA VAL A 226 -1.09 18.52 3.23
C VAL A 226 -2.03 19.69 2.95
N VAL A 227 -2.98 19.51 2.03
CA VAL A 227 -3.98 20.53 1.69
C VAL A 227 -4.77 20.94 2.93
N PHE A 228 -5.24 19.99 3.74
CA PHE A 228 -5.99 20.31 4.96
C PHE A 228 -5.13 21.05 5.99
N ASN A 229 -3.86 20.68 6.15
CA ASN A 229 -2.94 21.36 7.07
C ASN A 229 -2.62 22.78 6.61
N VAL A 230 -2.46 23.01 5.31
CA VAL A 230 -2.23 24.34 4.73
C VAL A 230 -3.50 25.19 4.80
N ALA A 231 -4.65 24.63 4.44
CA ALA A 231 -5.94 25.32 4.43
C ALA A 231 -6.33 25.83 5.83
N ARG A 232 -5.97 25.10 6.90
CA ARG A 232 -6.17 25.54 8.29
C ARG A 232 -5.37 26.79 8.68
N LYS A 233 -4.34 27.17 7.91
CA LYS A 233 -3.57 28.40 8.13
C LYS A 233 -4.25 29.64 7.51
N PHE A 234 -5.26 29.45 6.66
CA PHE A 234 -5.95 30.54 5.96
C PHE A 234 -7.37 30.75 6.53
N ASN A 235 -7.86 32.00 6.55
CA ASN A 235 -9.24 32.32 6.92
C ASN A 235 -10.26 31.72 5.94
N GLY A 236 -11.51 31.51 6.37
CA GLY A 236 -12.52 30.63 5.74
C GLY A 236 -12.76 30.78 4.21
N LYS A 237 -12.48 31.93 3.58
CA LYS A 237 -12.50 32.07 2.11
C LYS A 237 -11.32 31.34 1.43
N GLY A 238 -10.11 31.44 1.99
CA GLY A 238 -8.91 30.73 1.51
C GLY A 238 -8.97 29.22 1.78
N GLN A 239 -9.63 28.81 2.87
CA GLN A 239 -9.89 27.39 3.14
C GLN A 239 -10.80 26.76 2.07
N LYS A 240 -11.90 27.43 1.69
CA LYS A 240 -12.79 26.97 0.62
C LYS A 240 -12.07 26.90 -0.72
N ALA A 241 -11.25 27.91 -1.06
CA ALA A 241 -10.46 27.91 -2.30
C ALA A 241 -9.45 26.76 -2.35
N ALA A 242 -8.72 26.48 -1.25
CA ALA A 242 -7.76 25.38 -1.19
C ALA A 242 -8.43 23.99 -1.33
N VAL A 243 -9.60 23.80 -0.70
CA VAL A 243 -10.37 22.56 -0.82
C VAL A 243 -10.95 22.40 -2.23
N LEU A 244 -11.40 23.49 -2.85
CA LEU A 244 -11.97 23.47 -4.20
C LEU A 244 -10.88 23.22 -5.27
N LEU A 245 -9.70 23.82 -5.11
CA LEU A 245 -8.52 23.51 -5.94
C LEU A 245 -8.13 22.03 -5.82
N PHE A 246 -8.13 21.47 -4.61
CA PHE A 246 -7.85 20.04 -4.40
C PHE A 246 -8.91 19.16 -5.06
N ALA A 247 -10.20 19.50 -4.95
CA ALA A 247 -11.27 18.76 -5.62
C ALA A 247 -11.08 18.77 -7.15
N VAL A 248 -10.65 19.90 -7.73
CA VAL A 248 -10.35 19.99 -9.16
C VAL A 248 -9.13 19.14 -9.53
N VAL A 249 -8.05 19.19 -8.75
CA VAL A 249 -6.84 18.37 -9.01
C VAL A 249 -7.09 16.87 -8.89
N VAL A 250 -8.06 16.45 -8.07
CA VAL A 250 -8.44 15.03 -7.94
C VAL A 250 -9.40 14.58 -9.05
N LEU A 251 -10.12 15.51 -9.68
CA LEU A 251 -11.10 15.22 -10.73
C LEU A 251 -10.51 15.26 -12.15
N VAL A 252 -9.35 15.88 -12.33
CA VAL A 252 -8.60 15.95 -13.59
C VAL A 252 -7.60 14.80 -13.64
#